data_AF-A0A2Z6NLW3-F1
#
_entry.id   AF-A0A2Z6NLW3-F1
#
_cell.length_a   1.000
_cell.length_b   1.000
_cell.length_c   1.000
_cell.angle_alpha   90.00
_cell.angle_beta   90.00
_cell.angle_gamma   90.00
#
_symmetry.space_group_name_H-M   'P 1'
#
loop_
_entity.id
_entity.type
_entity.pdbx_description
1 polymer ?
#
loop_
_entity_poly.entity_id
_entity_poly.type
_entity_poly.pdbx_seq_one_letter_code
_entity_poly.pdbx_strand_id
1 'polypeptide(L)'
;MRFSDSIDIVLATSFLQEFVEARRAAGLNNTPPCLWSHTPPPELKGISTDSLSANAGFVTFVIFPRHVEGQKLDRTVWSLSTFHAYVSYHVKVGH
;
A
#
# COMPACT_ATOMS: atom_id res chain seq x y z
N MET A 1 4.06 -1.44 -6.24
CA MET A 1 5.16 -2.33 -5.77
C MET A 1 5.65 -3.17 -6.93
N ARG A 2 6.93 -3.56 -6.93
CA ARG A 2 7.53 -4.36 -8.00
C ARG A 2 8.17 -5.62 -7.42
N PHE A 3 7.78 -6.78 -7.94
CA PHE A 3 8.31 -8.09 -7.57
C PHE A 3 8.94 -8.78 -8.78
N SER A 4 9.94 -9.63 -8.57
CA SER A 4 10.65 -10.31 -9.65
C SER A 4 10.02 -11.66 -10.03
N ASP A 5 9.51 -12.40 -9.03
CA ASP A 5 8.90 -13.71 -9.23
C ASP A 5 7.42 -13.58 -9.66
N SER A 6 6.99 -14.37 -10.63
CA SER A 6 5.61 -14.32 -11.13
C SER A 6 4.56 -14.70 -10.09
N ILE A 7 4.89 -15.66 -9.19
CA ILE A 7 4.02 -16.07 -8.09
C ILE A 7 3.92 -14.92 -7.08
N ASP A 8 5.05 -14.30 -6.71
CA ASP A 8 5.07 -13.13 -5.81
C ASP A 8 4.22 -11.98 -6.36
N ILE A 9 4.24 -11.74 -7.67
CA ILE A 9 3.41 -10.70 -8.30
C ILE A 9 1.92 -10.97 -8.09
N VAL A 10 1.49 -12.22 -8.32
CA VAL A 10 0.08 -12.61 -8.16
C VAL A 10 -0.33 -12.53 -6.68
N LEU A 11 0.49 -13.08 -5.77
CA LEU A 11 0.24 -13.04 -4.33
C LEU A 11 0.20 -11.61 -3.80
N ALA A 12 1.17 -10.77 -4.18
CA ALA A 12 1.20 -9.38 -3.78
C ALA A 12 -0.02 -8.61 -4.30
N THR A 13 -0.45 -8.87 -5.54
CA THR A 13 -1.63 -8.22 -6.10
C THR A 13 -2.88 -8.56 -5.28
N SER A 14 -3.11 -9.85 -4.99
CA SER A 14 -4.23 -10.28 -4.14
C SER A 14 -4.15 -9.69 -2.74
N PHE A 15 -2.98 -9.73 -2.11
CA PHE A 15 -2.76 -9.16 -0.77
C PHE A 15 -3.13 -7.67 -0.72
N LEU A 16 -2.71 -6.88 -1.70
CA LEU A 16 -2.98 -5.44 -1.71
C LEU A 16 -4.46 -5.13 -1.95
N GLN A 17 -5.14 -5.92 -2.79
CA GLN A 17 -6.59 -5.81 -2.99
C GLN A 17 -7.35 -6.12 -1.70
N GLU A 18 -7.03 -7.25 -1.06
CA GLU A 18 -7.63 -7.67 0.21
C GLU A 18 -7.36 -6.66 1.33
N PHE A 19 -6.14 -6.10 1.41
CA PHE A 19 -5.79 -5.08 2.38
C PHE A 19 -6.69 -3.84 2.29
N VAL A 20 -7.00 -3.39 1.07
CA VAL A 20 -7.89 -2.24 0.84
C VAL A 20 -9.34 -2.59 1.17
N GLU A 21 -9.78 -3.80 0.84
CA GLU A 21 -11.12 -4.29 1.15
C GLU A 21 -11.34 -4.50 2.66
N ALA A 22 -10.33 -5.02 3.38
CA ALA A 22 -10.37 -5.25 4.82
C ALA A 22 -10.63 -3.95 5.60
N ARG A 23 -10.22 -2.78 5.08
CA ARG A 23 -10.53 -1.48 5.68
C ARG A 23 -12.04 -1.23 5.83
N ARG A 24 -12.89 -1.88 5.02
CA ARG A 24 -14.36 -1.74 5.11
C ARG A 24 -14.94 -2.41 6.35
N ALA A 25 -14.14 -3.15 7.12
CA ALA A 25 -14.58 -3.80 8.35
C ALA A 25 -15.02 -2.79 9.42
N ALA A 26 -16.08 -3.17 10.16
CA ALA A 26 -16.56 -2.39 11.29
C ALA A 26 -15.44 -2.22 12.33
N GLY A 27 -15.15 -0.98 12.71
CA GLY A 27 -14.07 -0.65 13.66
C GLY A 27 -12.85 0.00 13.02
N LEU A 28 -12.70 -0.04 11.70
CA LEU A 28 -11.58 0.61 10.98
C LEU A 28 -11.94 1.99 10.41
N ASN A 29 -13.08 2.56 10.80
CA ASN A 29 -13.59 3.85 10.29
C ASN A 29 -12.64 5.05 10.51
N ASN A 30 -11.79 4.97 11.53
CA ASN A 30 -10.80 6.02 11.84
C ASN A 30 -9.40 5.75 11.25
N THR A 31 -9.25 4.67 10.47
CA THR A 31 -7.99 4.37 9.78
C THR A 31 -7.84 5.21 8.51
N PRO A 32 -6.61 5.43 8.02
CA PRO A 32 -6.39 6.09 6.74
C PRO A 32 -7.15 5.39 5.61
N PRO A 33 -7.97 6.14 4.82
CA PRO A 33 -8.47 5.61 3.56
C PRO A 33 -7.30 5.18 2.68
N CYS A 34 -7.46 4.04 2.03
CA CYS A 34 -6.50 3.52 1.08
C CYS A 34 -7.18 3.06 -0.20
N LEU A 35 -6.44 3.09 -1.29
CA LEU A 35 -6.91 2.72 -2.62
C LEU A 35 -5.84 1.85 -3.26
N TRP A 36 -6.27 0.88 -4.06
CA TRP A 36 -5.39 0.10 -4.92
C TRP A 36 -5.82 0.31 -6.37
N SER A 37 -4.84 0.43 -7.27
CA SER A 37 -5.06 0.52 -8.72
C SER A 37 -3.95 -0.22 -9.46
N HIS A 38 -4.31 -0.85 -10.57
CA HIS A 38 -3.32 -1.44 -11.48
C HIS A 38 -2.54 -0.36 -12.25
N THR A 39 -3.17 0.78 -12.53
CA THR A 39 -2.56 1.90 -13.25
C THR A 39 -2.07 2.99 -12.29
N PRO A 40 -1.03 3.77 -12.68
CA PRO A 40 -0.56 4.88 -11.88
C PRO A 40 -1.69 5.89 -11.64
N PRO A 41 -1.86 6.40 -10.41
CA PRO A 41 -2.88 7.38 -10.12
C PRO A 41 -2.51 8.75 -10.77
N PRO A 42 -3.50 9.60 -11.12
CA PRO A 42 -3.28 10.83 -11.89
C PRO A 42 -2.28 11.81 -11.27
N GLU A 43 -2.13 11.78 -9.95
CA GLU A 43 -1.20 12.60 -9.17
C GLU A 43 0.26 12.32 -9.52
N LEU A 44 0.56 11.14 -10.09
CA LEU A 44 1.91 10.77 -10.56
C LEU A 44 2.16 11.16 -12.02
N LYS A 45 1.27 11.94 -12.66
CA LYS A 45 1.46 12.41 -14.04
C LYS A 45 2.75 13.24 -14.15
N GLY A 46 3.55 12.93 -15.17
CA GLY A 46 4.84 13.59 -15.42
C GLY A 46 6.05 12.91 -14.76
N ILE A 47 5.83 11.88 -13.94
CA ILE A 47 6.90 11.01 -13.47
C ILE A 47 7.32 10.06 -14.59
N SER A 48 8.62 9.78 -14.70
CA SER A 48 9.15 8.86 -15.70
C SER A 48 8.54 7.46 -15.57
N THR A 49 8.32 6.79 -16.71
CA THR A 49 7.73 5.44 -16.75
C THR A 49 8.56 4.41 -16.01
N ASP A 50 9.88 4.55 -16.01
CA ASP A 50 10.80 3.63 -15.33
C ASP A 50 10.60 3.67 -13.81
N SER A 51 10.38 4.87 -13.27
CA SER A 51 10.04 5.08 -11.85
C SER A 51 8.63 4.59 -11.49
N LEU A 52 7.74 4.43 -12.47
CA LEU A 52 6.37 3.95 -12.30
C LEU A 52 6.21 2.46 -12.65
N SER A 53 7.30 1.72 -12.71
CA SER A 53 7.27 0.32 -13.13
C SER A 53 6.80 -0.63 -12.00
N ALA A 54 5.52 -0.54 -11.63
CA ALA A 54 4.86 -1.41 -10.66
C ALA A 54 4.09 -2.54 -11.35
N ASN A 55 4.32 -3.80 -10.95
CA ASN A 55 3.64 -4.96 -11.50
C ASN A 55 2.58 -5.58 -10.57
N ALA A 56 2.66 -5.30 -9.26
CA ALA A 56 1.62 -5.64 -8.29
C ALA A 56 0.60 -4.49 -8.05
N GLY A 57 0.73 -3.40 -8.82
CA GLY A 57 -0.12 -2.20 -8.71
C GLY A 57 0.39 -1.13 -7.74
N PHE A 58 -0.42 -0.08 -7.60
CA PHE A 58 -0.19 1.13 -6.83
C PHE A 58 -1.11 1.16 -5.63
N VAL A 59 -0.58 1.49 -4.45
CA VAL A 59 -1.38 1.75 -3.26
C VAL A 59 -1.25 3.21 -2.87
N THR A 60 -2.40 3.84 -2.63
CA THR A 60 -2.48 5.23 -2.19
C THR A 60 -3.09 5.27 -0.80
N PHE A 61 -2.49 6.03 0.12
CA PHE A 61 -3.04 6.30 1.46
C PHE A 61 -3.40 7.77 1.58
N VAL A 62 -4.59 8.05 2.11
CA VAL A 62 -5.05 9.41 2.41
C VAL A 62 -4.84 9.69 3.90
N ILE A 63 -3.92 10.59 4.21
CA ILE A 63 -3.58 10.94 5.59
C ILE A 63 -4.28 12.24 5.99
N PHE A 64 -5.10 12.18 7.03
CA PHE A 64 -5.74 13.33 7.68
C PHE A 64 -5.00 13.70 8.96
N PRO A 65 -5.17 14.94 9.49
CA PRO A 65 -4.55 15.38 10.75
C PRO A 65 -4.71 14.38 11.91
N ARG A 66 -5.91 13.82 12.10
CA ARG A 66 -6.20 12.80 13.13
C ARG A 66 -5.31 11.55 13.10
N HIS A 67 -4.67 11.24 11.97
CA HIS A 67 -3.76 10.08 11.83
C HIS A 67 -2.32 10.41 12.25
N VAL A 68 -1.97 11.69 12.37
CA VAL A 68 -0.59 12.16 12.65
C VAL A 68 -0.51 13.13 13.83
N GLU A 69 -1.62 13.46 14.48
CA GLU A 69 -1.65 14.31 15.67
C GLU A 69 -0.90 13.70 16.87
N GLY A 70 -0.10 14.55 17.53
CA GLY A 70 0.62 14.21 18.76
C GLY A 70 1.56 13.03 18.60
N GLN A 71 1.47 12.06 19.51
CA GLN A 71 2.35 10.89 19.54
C GLN A 71 2.08 9.88 18.42
N LYS A 72 1.10 10.12 17.53
CA LYS A 72 0.78 9.21 16.41
C LYS A 72 1.72 9.39 15.22
N LEU A 73 2.37 10.55 15.09
CA LEU A 73 3.19 10.88 13.93
C LEU A 73 4.27 9.82 13.65
N ASP A 74 5.10 9.52 14.65
CA ASP A 74 6.22 8.60 14.52
C ASP A 74 5.75 7.21 14.09
N ARG A 75 4.66 6.72 14.69
CA ARG A 75 4.06 5.43 14.34
C ARG A 75 3.53 5.40 12.91
N THR A 76 2.86 6.46 12.48
CA THR A 76 2.33 6.55 11.12
C THR A 76 3.46 6.63 10.09
N VAL A 77 4.50 7.44 10.35
CA VAL A 77 5.68 7.54 9.48
C VAL A 77 6.37 6.19 9.37
N TRP A 78 6.62 5.51 10.49
CA TRP A 78 7.22 4.18 10.50
C TRP A 78 6.39 3.19 9.69
N SER A 79 5.07 3.16 9.91
CA SER A 79 4.18 2.21 9.24
C SER A 79 4.14 2.41 7.73
N LEU A 80 4.08 3.67 7.27
CA LEU A 80 4.09 3.99 5.83
C LEU A 80 5.46 3.71 5.19
N SER A 81 6.55 4.09 5.88
CA SER A 81 7.91 3.90 5.36
C SER A 81 8.30 2.42 5.26
N THR A 82 7.74 1.58 6.13
CA THR A 82 8.02 0.13 6.16
C THR A 82 6.97 -0.71 5.44
N PHE A 83 5.90 -0.11 4.92
CA PHE A 83 4.79 -0.83 4.29
C PHE A 83 5.24 -1.77 3.16
N HIS A 84 6.19 -1.34 2.33
CA HIS A 84 6.74 -2.18 1.27
C HIS A 84 7.39 -3.46 1.82
N ALA A 85 8.19 -3.33 2.89
CA ALA A 85 8.83 -4.47 3.55
C ALA A 85 7.79 -5.37 4.23
N TYR A 86 6.76 -4.79 4.84
CA TYR A 86 5.64 -5.52 5.43
C TYR A 86 4.94 -6.41 4.40
N VAL A 87 4.57 -5.87 3.23
CA VAL A 87 3.93 -6.64 2.16
C VAL A 87 4.88 -7.72 1.63
N SER A 88 6.13 -7.35 1.34
CA SER A 88 7.12 -8.30 0.82
C SER A 88 7.38 -9.48 1.76
N TYR A 89 7.38 -9.23 3.08
CA TYR A 89 7.50 -10.27 4.08
C TYR A 89 6.28 -11.20 4.07
N HIS A 90 5.05 -10.66 4.05
CA HIS A 90 3.84 -11.48 4.07
C HIS A 90 3.65 -12.29 2.78
N VAL A 91 4.06 -11.75 1.63
CA VAL A 91 4.07 -12.50 0.36
C VAL A 91 5.01 -13.70 0.44
N LYS A 92 6.20 -13.53 1.03
CA LYS A 92 7.21 -14.59 1.14
C LYS A 92 6.93 -15.64 2.22
N VAL A 93 6.30 -15.24 3.33
CA VAL A 93 6.00 -16.15 4.45
C VAL A 93 4.66 -16.85 4.26
N GLY A 94 3.77 -16.31 3.43
CA GLY A 94 2.52 -16.95 3.05
C GLY A 94 2.68 -18.13 2.08
N HIS A 95 3.91 -18.44 1.66
CA HIS A 95 4.29 -19.53 0.78
C HIS A 95 5.33 -20.44 1.45
#